data_AF-A0A973EZ91-F1
#
_entry.id   AF-A0A973EZ91-F1
#
_cell.length_a   1.000
_cell.length_b   1.000
_cell.length_c   1.000
_cell.angle_alpha   90.00
_cell.angle_beta   90.00
_cell.angle_gamma   90.00
#
_symmetry.space_group_name_H-M   'P 1'
#
loop_
_entity.id
_entity.type
_entity.pdbx_description
1 polymer ?
#
loop_
_entity_poly.entity_id
_entity_poly.type
_entity_poly.pdbx_seq_one_letter_code
_entity_poly.pdbx_strand_id
1 'polypeptide(L)' 'MNCFLTGANGFIGLRLAERLSAEGHTVRCLVRSPEKL' A
#
# COMPACT_ATOMS: atom_id res chain seq x y z
N MET A 1 -4.02 10.81 -7.13
CA MET A 1 -2.79 11.45 -6.57
C MET A 1 -1.69 10.40 -6.47
N ASN A 2 -0.43 10.82 -6.29
CA ASN A 2 0.69 9.89 -6.05
C ASN A 2 0.88 9.66 -4.55
N CYS A 3 0.74 8.41 -4.10
CA CYS A 3 0.82 8.03 -2.69
C CYS A 3 2.01 7.08 -2.48
N PHE A 4 2.89 7.42 -1.54
CA PHE A 4 3.97 6.52 -1.11
C PHE A 4 3.63 5.93 0.26
N LEU A 5 3.44 4.62 0.32
CA LEU A 5 2.99 3.93 1.52
C LEU A 5 4.07 2.96 2.03
N THR A 6 4.48 3.16 3.27
CA THR A 6 5.39 2.23 3.96
C THR A 6 4.59 1.26 4.80
N GLY A 7 5.07 0.01 4.94
CA GLY A 7 4.37 -1.01 5.72
C GLY A 7 3.05 -1.46 5.08
N ALA A 8 2.98 -1.45 3.74
CA ALA A 8 1.77 -1.78 2.98
C ALA A 8 1.29 -3.23 3.15
N ASN A 9 2.12 -4.13 3.69
CA ASN A 9 1.72 -5.50 4.02
C ASN A 9 1.27 -5.66 5.49
N GLY A 10 1.19 -4.58 6.27
CA GLY A 10 0.63 -4.59 7.61
C GLY A 10 -0.89 -4.54 7.61
N PHE A 11 -1.50 -4.80 8.78
CA PHE A 11 -2.96 -4.85 8.94
C PHE A 11 -3.69 -3.61 8.39
N ILE A 12 -3.21 -2.42 8.74
CA ILE A 12 -3.78 -1.15 8.26
C ILE A 12 -3.29 -0.83 6.86
N GLY A 13 -2.00 -1.04 6.60
CA GLY A 13 -1.36 -0.67 5.34
C GLY A 13 -2.01 -1.33 4.13
N LEU A 14 -2.38 -2.61 4.24
CA LEU A 14 -3.00 -3.35 3.14
C LEU A 14 -4.36 -2.74 2.77
N ARG A 15 -5.22 -2.54 3.77
CA ARG A 15 -6.57 -1.98 3.59
C ARG A 15 -6.54 -0.55 3.06
N LEU A 16 -5.55 0.24 3.50
CA LEU A 16 -5.34 1.58 2.99
C LEU A 16 -4.87 1.57 1.53
N ALA A 17 -3.93 0.69 1.17
CA ALA A 17 -3.45 0.55 -0.20
C ALA A 17 -4.57 0.17 -1.17
N GLU A 18 -5.39 -0.82 -0.79
CA GLU A 18 -6.57 -1.23 -1.56
C GLU A 18 -7.55 -0.08 -1.77
N ARG A 19 -7.87 0.64 -0.70
CA ARG A 19 -8.80 1.78 -0.77
C ARG A 19 -8.27 2.89 -1.68
N LEU A 20 -7.01 3.29 -1.51
CA LEU A 20 -6.40 4.33 -2.34
C LEU A 20 -6.34 3.91 -3.81
N SER A 21 -6.04 2.64 -4.09
CA SER A 21 -6.07 2.11 -5.46
C SER A 21 -7.48 2.14 -6.05
N ALA A 22 -8.50 1.75 -5.28
CA ALA A 22 -9.89 1.77 -5.71
C ALA A 22 -10.42 3.20 -5.97
N GLU A 23 -9.91 4.18 -5.23
CA GLU A 23 -10.20 5.61 -5.43
C GLU A 23 -9.43 6.21 -6.63
N GLY A 24 -8.62 5.42 -7.35
CA GLY A 24 -7.91 5.85 -8.56
C GLY A 24 -6.55 6.53 -8.31
N HIS A 25 -5.99 6.38 -7.11
CA HIS A 25 -4.66 6.89 -6.80
C HIS A 25 -3.56 5.97 -7.34
N THR A 26 -2.43 6.56 -7.72
CA THR A 26 -1.21 5.82 -8.02
C THR A 26 -0.47 5.56 -6.72
N VAL A 27 -0.45 4.31 -6.27
CA VAL A 27 0.14 3.92 -4.99
C VAL A 27 1.45 3.17 -5.21
N ARG A 28 2.52 3.62 -4.58
CA ARG A 28 3.80 2.92 -4.51
C ARG A 28 4.05 2.47 -3.08
N CYS A 29 4.27 1.17 -2.92
CA CYS A 29 4.43 0.55 -1.62
C CYS A 29 5.90 0.21 -1.35
N LEU A 30 6.34 0.44 -0.12
CA LEU A 30 7.61 -0.05 0.41
C LEU A 30 7.33 -1.02 1.57
N VAL A 31 7.83 -2.24 1.44
CA VAL A 31 7.77 -3.28 2.46
C VAL A 31 9.19 -3.79 2.75
N ARG A 32 9.43 -4.26 3.98
CA ARG A 32 10.74 -4.80 4.38
C ARG A 32 11.02 -6.19 3.80
N SER A 33 9.96 -6.99 3.66
CA SER A 33 9.99 -8.40 3.27
C SER A 33 8.92 -8.63 2.21
N PRO A 34 9.25 -8.53 0.91
CA PRO A 34 8.31 -8.76 -0.18
C PRO A 34 7.68 -10.15 -0.17
N GLU A 35 8.37 -11.14 0.39
CA GLU A 35 7.90 -12.53 0.53
C GLU A 35 6.71 -12.70 1.48
N LYS A 36 6.30 -11.63 2.18
CA LYS A 36 5.12 -11.61 3.07
C LYS A 36 3.89 -10.95 2.44
N LEU A 37 3.90 -10.70 1.13
CA LEU A 37 2.76 -10.21 0.35
C LEU A 37 1.92 -11.38 -0.17
#